data_AF-A0A7W5AFR2-F1
#
_entry.id   AF-A0A7W5AFR2-F1
#
_cell.length_a   1.000
_cell.length_b   1.000
_cell.length_c   1.000
_cell.angle_alpha   90.00
_cell.angle_beta   90.00
_cell.angle_gamma   90.00
#
_symmetry.space_group_name_H-M   'P 1'
#
loop_
_entity.id
_entity.type
_entity.pdbx_description
1 polymer ?
#
loop_
_entity_poly.entity_id
_entity_poly.type
_entity_poly.pdbx_seq_one_letter_code
_entity_poly.pdbx_strand_id
1 'polypeptide(L)'
;MRRLSCTLLAVGVLALVTPAAAARAGGPVARLSVTEASPGEKIRVTGEGWEPSRLLQFVTCGEGGVTGSAACDTRASMATPVRPDGTFIVDLLVGEPPRACPCVIHVAAVQGDADAGVNLPLTITGHAGGQIPRTADPVRDLVVQDARLTGGTAAAWFGAPDRLLLVYTIRNPGTSTLVDATAQVRLGGGGDDNVFHRAQITDLRPGQSRTLTVPVELPLAAFGRYVVTVDVSGLAQARLTHQAYPWGLFLINAAGLLLIAWGVLRRARRRGTELAWADPSQTMLPSVVRLGSLGAYLVFDDAPGARRLRRMAGAQLSLETLRAFVGSERPAGGDSVLDLDALDHVMARRYPRDLTLFEEDE
;
A
#
# COMPACT_ATOMS: atom_id res chain seq x y z
N MET A 1 -19.86 30.84 39.15
CA MET A 1 -20.45 29.52 39.50
C MET A 1 -20.44 28.65 38.24
N ARG A 2 -19.74 27.50 38.29
CA ARG A 2 -20.09 26.18 37.68
C ARG A 2 -20.67 26.19 36.24
N ARG A 3 -20.08 25.57 35.21
CA ARG A 3 -19.17 24.42 35.15
C ARG A 3 -18.34 24.42 33.85
N LEU A 4 -17.08 24.02 33.98
CA LEU A 4 -16.27 23.47 32.91
C LEU A 4 -16.88 22.15 32.41
N SER A 5 -16.81 21.92 31.10
CA SER A 5 -16.82 20.56 30.52
C SER A 5 -15.82 20.51 29.37
N CYS A 6 -14.59 20.13 29.73
CA CYS A 6 -13.63 19.50 28.84
C CYS A 6 -14.22 18.17 28.34
N THR A 7 -14.28 17.97 27.03
CA THR A 7 -14.32 16.63 26.45
C THR A 7 -13.09 16.47 25.55
N LEU A 8 -12.05 15.93 26.18
CA LEU A 8 -10.91 15.28 25.57
C LEU A 8 -11.42 14.13 24.68
N LEU A 9 -11.09 14.15 23.39
CA LEU A 9 -11.20 12.98 22.51
C LEU A 9 -9.77 12.54 22.19
N ALA A 10 -9.21 11.77 23.12
CA ALA A 10 -7.88 11.18 23.02
C ALA A 10 -7.98 9.77 22.41
N VAL A 11 -7.28 9.62 21.28
CA VAL A 11 -6.36 8.52 20.92
C VAL A 11 -6.85 7.08 21.11
N GLY A 12 -7.03 6.40 19.98
CA GLY A 12 -7.06 4.94 19.86
C GLY A 12 -6.31 4.48 18.60
N VAL A 13 -5.04 4.86 18.46
CA VAL A 13 -4.14 4.25 17.47
C VAL A 13 -3.71 2.92 18.06
N LEU A 14 -4.37 1.84 17.62
CA LEU A 14 -3.96 0.47 17.94
C LEU A 14 -2.71 0.16 17.10
N ALA A 15 -1.55 0.55 17.63
CA ALA A 15 -0.26 0.13 17.10
C ALA A 15 -0.13 -1.37 17.31
N LEU A 16 -0.26 -2.14 16.22
CA LEU A 16 0.24 -3.51 16.12
C LEU A 16 1.77 -3.45 16.28
N VAL A 17 2.24 -3.53 17.52
CA VAL A 17 3.64 -3.81 17.82
C VAL A 17 3.86 -5.27 17.45
N THR A 18 4.28 -5.50 16.22
CA THR A 18 4.98 -6.73 15.88
C THR A 18 6.28 -6.75 16.69
N PRO A 19 6.63 -7.84 17.38
CA PRO A 19 7.96 -7.95 17.94
C PRO A 19 8.93 -8.00 16.77
N ALA A 20 9.66 -6.90 16.55
CA ALA A 20 10.82 -6.91 15.71
C ALA A 20 11.81 -7.87 16.37
N ALA A 21 11.88 -9.11 15.87
CA ALA A 21 13.02 -9.98 16.15
C ALA A 21 14.26 -9.18 15.74
N ALA A 22 15.08 -8.84 16.72
CA ALA A 22 16.33 -8.14 16.47
C ALA A 22 17.14 -8.97 15.48
N ALA A 23 17.20 -8.51 14.24
CA ALA A 23 18.10 -9.06 13.24
C ALA A 23 19.52 -8.86 13.79
N ARG A 24 20.11 -9.93 14.31
CA ARG A 24 21.54 -9.94 14.61
C ARG A 24 22.27 -9.59 13.32
N ALA A 25 23.10 -8.55 13.36
CA ALA A 25 23.82 -8.01 12.21
C ALA A 25 24.96 -8.91 11.68
N GLY A 26 25.02 -10.17 12.12
CA GLY A 26 25.88 -11.19 11.54
C GLY A 26 25.01 -12.13 10.73
N GLY A 27 25.37 -12.39 9.47
CA GLY A 27 24.69 -13.39 8.64
C GLY A 27 24.74 -14.80 9.26
N PRO A 28 24.21 -15.82 8.57
CA PRO A 28 24.22 -17.19 9.08
C PRO A 28 25.64 -17.67 9.36
N VAL A 29 25.91 -18.10 10.59
CA VAL A 29 27.20 -18.67 11.00
C VAL A 29 26.99 -20.12 11.42
N ALA A 30 27.94 -20.99 11.04
CA ALA A 30 28.01 -22.36 11.53
C ALA A 30 29.43 -22.71 11.98
N ARG A 31 29.57 -23.65 12.90
CA ARG A 31 30.84 -24.09 13.50
C ARG A 31 30.83 -25.58 13.74
N LEU A 32 31.97 -26.22 13.51
CA LEU A 32 32.22 -27.61 13.86
C LEU A 32 32.84 -27.71 15.26
N SER A 33 32.50 -28.74 16.01
CA SER A 33 33.16 -29.03 17.29
C SER A 33 34.63 -29.43 17.13
N VAL A 34 34.96 -30.04 15.99
CA VAL A 34 36.30 -30.48 15.60
C VAL A 34 36.51 -30.20 14.11
N THR A 35 37.75 -29.96 13.71
CA THR A 35 38.13 -29.70 12.31
C THR A 35 38.78 -30.90 11.63
N GLU A 36 38.88 -32.03 12.34
CA GLU A 36 39.43 -33.30 11.87
C GLU A 36 38.57 -34.45 12.43
N ALA A 37 38.24 -35.44 11.60
CA ALA A 37 37.42 -36.59 11.98
C ALA A 37 37.64 -37.76 11.01
N SER A 38 37.37 -38.99 11.47
CA SER A 38 37.38 -40.18 10.60
C SER A 38 36.02 -40.41 9.93
N PRO A 39 35.96 -41.06 8.75
CA PRO A 39 34.69 -41.50 8.17
C PRO A 39 33.87 -42.33 9.17
N GLY A 40 32.56 -42.04 9.29
CA GLY A 40 31.66 -42.70 10.24
C GLY A 40 31.73 -42.17 11.68
N GLU A 41 32.59 -41.18 11.97
CA GLU A 41 32.58 -40.48 13.25
C GLU A 41 31.44 -39.45 13.31
N LYS A 42 30.94 -39.15 14.51
CA LYS A 42 29.93 -38.11 14.71
C LYS A 42 30.59 -36.81 15.14
N ILE A 43 30.33 -35.73 14.41
CA ILE A 43 30.78 -34.39 14.75
C ILE A 43 29.60 -33.48 15.03
N ARG A 44 29.76 -32.55 15.96
CA ARG A 44 28.71 -31.60 16.29
C ARG A 44 28.83 -30.36 15.44
N VAL A 45 27.74 -29.98 14.79
CA VAL A 45 27.59 -28.73 14.06
C VAL A 45 26.66 -27.82 14.84
N THR A 46 27.11 -26.60 15.10
CA THR A 46 26.33 -25.57 15.79
C THR A 46 26.20 -24.36 14.88
N GLY A 47 25.06 -23.69 14.91
CA GLY A 47 24.85 -22.49 14.12
C GLY A 47 23.93 -21.48 14.76
N GLU A 48 24.12 -20.22 14.38
CA GLU A 48 23.39 -19.05 14.87
C GLU A 48 23.10 -18.09 13.71
N GLY A 49 22.03 -17.28 13.84
CA GLY A 49 21.65 -16.30 12.82
C GLY A 49 20.96 -16.89 11.60
N TRP A 50 20.45 -18.12 11.72
CA TRP A 50 19.70 -18.79 10.65
C TRP A 50 18.22 -18.43 10.71
N GLU A 51 17.53 -18.51 9.57
CA GLU A 51 16.10 -18.24 9.48
C GLU A 51 15.31 -19.24 10.36
N PRO A 52 14.49 -18.77 11.32
CA PRO A 52 13.71 -19.63 12.19
C PRO A 52 12.80 -20.58 11.43
N SER A 53 12.65 -21.82 11.91
CA SER A 53 11.79 -22.85 11.33
C SER A 53 12.16 -23.29 9.90
N ARG A 54 13.33 -22.89 9.40
CA ARG A 54 13.86 -23.38 8.11
C ARG A 54 14.44 -24.78 8.27
N LEU A 55 14.22 -25.66 7.29
CA LEU A 55 14.86 -26.97 7.25
C LEU A 55 16.23 -26.86 6.58
N LEU A 56 17.29 -27.14 7.32
CA LEU A 56 18.67 -27.16 6.81
C LEU A 56 19.09 -28.59 6.52
N GLN A 57 19.86 -28.77 5.45
CA GLN A 57 20.55 -29.99 5.07
C GLN A 57 22.05 -29.84 5.34
N PHE A 58 22.64 -30.91 5.84
CA PHE A 58 24.04 -31.05 6.19
C PHE A 58 24.59 -32.23 5.41
N VAL A 59 25.69 -32.02 4.69
CA VAL A 59 26.30 -33.07 3.86
C VAL A 59 27.82 -32.90 3.80
N THR A 60 28.54 -34.02 3.78
CA THR A 60 30.00 -34.04 3.64
C THR A 60 30.36 -34.04 2.16
N CYS A 61 31.22 -33.11 1.72
CA CYS A 61 31.62 -32.97 0.32
C CYS A 61 33.14 -32.90 0.15
N GLY A 62 33.64 -33.43 -0.97
CA GLY A 62 35.00 -33.22 -1.47
C GLY A 62 35.08 -31.97 -2.36
N GLU A 63 36.26 -31.68 -2.91
CA GLU A 63 36.51 -30.55 -3.82
C GLU A 63 36.02 -29.19 -3.29
N GLY A 64 35.93 -29.01 -1.97
CA GLY A 64 35.35 -27.82 -1.35
C GLY A 64 33.85 -27.63 -1.59
N GLY A 65 33.15 -28.66 -2.10
CA GLY A 65 31.74 -28.60 -2.46
C GLY A 65 31.45 -27.90 -3.80
N VAL A 66 32.47 -27.56 -4.59
CA VAL A 66 32.31 -26.70 -5.78
C VAL A 66 31.57 -27.35 -6.94
N THR A 67 31.61 -28.68 -7.06
CA THR A 67 30.90 -29.44 -8.11
C THR A 67 29.50 -29.87 -7.67
N GLY A 68 28.99 -29.29 -6.57
CA GLY A 68 27.65 -29.54 -6.05
C GLY A 68 27.48 -30.98 -5.54
N SER A 69 26.29 -31.55 -5.73
CA SER A 69 25.95 -32.89 -5.23
C SER A 69 26.86 -34.00 -5.75
N ALA A 70 27.52 -33.81 -6.90
CA ALA A 70 28.47 -34.78 -7.46
C ALA A 70 29.77 -34.92 -6.63
N ALA A 71 30.06 -33.96 -5.75
CA ALA A 71 31.16 -34.03 -4.78
C ALA A 71 30.73 -34.48 -3.39
N CYS A 72 29.43 -34.67 -3.14
CA CYS A 72 28.89 -34.84 -1.80
C CYS A 72 28.41 -36.27 -1.54
N ASP A 73 28.71 -36.80 -0.35
CA ASP A 73 28.14 -38.06 0.13
C ASP A 73 26.70 -37.82 0.62
N THR A 74 25.76 -37.93 -0.30
CA THR A 74 24.33 -37.73 0.00
C THR A 74 23.74 -38.85 0.86
N ARG A 75 24.39 -40.02 0.98
CA ARG A 75 23.90 -41.14 1.81
C ARG A 75 24.05 -40.85 3.29
N ALA A 76 25.12 -40.15 3.67
CA ALA A 76 25.34 -39.68 5.03
C ALA A 76 24.72 -38.30 5.31
N SER A 77 23.87 -37.78 4.42
CA SER A 77 23.23 -36.48 4.61
C SER A 77 22.18 -36.51 5.72
N MET A 78 22.03 -35.38 6.38
CA MET A 78 21.06 -35.20 7.46
C MET A 78 20.35 -33.87 7.31
N ALA A 79 19.09 -33.79 7.74
CA ALA A 79 18.34 -32.55 7.77
C ALA A 79 17.85 -32.24 9.19
N THR A 80 17.86 -30.97 9.58
CA THR A 80 17.38 -30.53 10.89
C THR A 80 16.75 -29.14 10.80
N PRO A 81 15.59 -28.92 11.45
CA PRO A 81 14.95 -27.61 11.48
C PRO A 81 15.72 -26.65 12.40
N VAL A 82 15.79 -25.38 12.01
CA VAL A 82 16.28 -24.29 12.85
C VAL A 82 15.26 -23.99 13.93
N ARG A 83 15.73 -23.79 15.16
CA ARG A 83 14.88 -23.44 16.30
C ARG A 83 14.26 -22.04 16.12
N PRO A 84 13.18 -21.71 16.86
CA PRO A 84 12.56 -20.39 16.81
C PRO A 84 13.49 -19.21 17.13
N ASP A 85 14.59 -19.46 17.85
CA ASP A 85 15.60 -18.47 18.22
C ASP A 85 16.70 -18.29 17.14
N GLY A 86 16.59 -18.97 15.99
CA GLY A 86 17.56 -18.91 14.90
C GLY A 86 18.83 -19.73 15.14
N THR A 87 18.81 -20.65 16.11
CA THR A 87 19.93 -21.55 16.42
C THR A 87 19.67 -22.99 15.98
N PHE A 88 20.73 -23.76 15.79
CA PHE A 88 20.64 -25.21 15.69
C PHE A 88 21.86 -25.89 16.33
N ILE A 89 21.67 -27.14 16.75
CA ILE A 89 22.73 -28.03 17.18
C ILE A 89 22.39 -29.40 16.62
N VAL A 90 23.33 -30.01 15.92
CA VAL A 90 23.11 -31.32 15.32
C VAL A 90 24.39 -32.15 15.31
N ASP A 91 24.27 -33.45 15.54
CA ASP A 91 25.39 -34.40 15.49
C ASP A 91 25.35 -35.11 14.13
N LEU A 92 26.27 -34.74 13.24
CA LEU A 92 26.39 -35.22 11.87
C LEU A 92 27.38 -36.38 11.78
N LEU A 93 27.01 -37.44 11.07
CA LEU A 93 27.93 -38.51 10.70
C LEU A 93 28.83 -38.04 9.55
N VAL A 94 30.14 -38.12 9.73
CA VAL A 94 31.11 -37.77 8.67
C VAL A 94 31.03 -38.82 7.57
N GLY A 95 30.61 -38.37 6.38
CA GLY A 95 30.50 -39.22 5.19
C GLY A 95 31.84 -39.37 4.47
N GLU A 96 31.85 -40.24 3.46
CA GLU A 96 33.01 -40.44 2.59
C GLU A 96 32.70 -39.86 1.19
N PRO A 97 33.12 -38.61 0.92
CA PRO A 97 32.75 -37.97 -0.33
C PRO A 97 33.40 -38.68 -1.53
N PRO A 98 32.69 -38.80 -2.68
CA PRO A 98 33.20 -39.49 -3.87
C PRO A 98 34.39 -38.77 -4.55
N ARG A 99 34.67 -37.53 -4.14
CA ARG A 99 35.76 -36.71 -4.68
C ARG A 99 36.83 -36.45 -3.63
N ALA A 100 38.04 -36.12 -4.09
CA ALA A 100 39.19 -35.83 -3.24
C ALA A 100 38.98 -34.57 -2.39
N CYS A 101 39.61 -34.48 -1.22
CA CYS A 101 39.62 -33.28 -0.39
C CYS A 101 40.38 -32.13 -1.10
N PRO A 102 40.18 -30.84 -0.77
CA PRO A 102 39.72 -30.32 0.51
C PRO A 102 38.25 -30.64 0.77
N CYS A 103 37.99 -31.16 1.96
CA CYS A 103 36.66 -31.60 2.34
C CYS A 103 35.95 -30.51 3.15
N VAL A 104 34.62 -30.43 2.99
CA VAL A 104 33.78 -29.47 3.69
C VAL A 104 32.50 -30.14 4.18
N ILE A 105 31.95 -29.63 5.28
CA ILE A 105 30.54 -29.81 5.61
C ILE A 105 29.76 -28.67 4.96
N HIS A 106 28.95 -29.00 3.97
CA HIS A 106 28.06 -28.06 3.30
C HIS A 106 26.74 -27.98 4.07
N VAL A 107 26.34 -26.77 4.46
CA VAL A 107 25.09 -26.48 5.16
C VAL A 107 24.23 -25.55 4.30
N ALA A 108 23.06 -26.01 3.87
CA ALA A 108 22.15 -25.23 3.02
C ALA A 108 20.68 -25.50 3.36
N ALA A 109 19.79 -24.57 3.02
CA ALA A 109 18.36 -24.79 3.17
C ALA A 109 17.85 -25.78 2.09
N VAL A 110 16.99 -26.73 2.47
CA VAL A 110 16.44 -27.76 1.57
C VAL A 110 15.64 -27.16 0.39
N GLN A 111 15.07 -25.97 0.57
CA GLN A 111 14.53 -25.18 -0.53
C GLN A 111 15.11 -23.77 -0.38
N GLY A 112 15.98 -23.34 -1.27
CA GLY A 112 16.67 -22.06 -1.17
C GLY A 112 17.59 -21.86 -2.36
N ASP A 113 18.11 -20.65 -2.51
CA ASP A 113 19.10 -20.36 -3.53
C ASP A 113 20.35 -21.23 -3.29
N ALA A 114 20.82 -21.94 -4.33
CA ALA A 114 21.95 -22.87 -4.23
C ALA A 114 23.26 -22.22 -3.75
N ASP A 115 23.37 -20.90 -3.89
CA ASP A 115 24.55 -20.09 -3.52
C ASP A 115 24.50 -19.56 -2.08
N ALA A 116 23.43 -19.82 -1.32
CA ALA A 116 23.24 -19.31 0.05
C ALA A 116 23.74 -20.27 1.16
N GLY A 117 24.51 -21.31 0.80
CA GLY A 117 25.04 -22.29 1.74
C GLY A 117 26.34 -21.86 2.42
N VAL A 118 26.64 -22.45 3.59
CA VAL A 118 27.90 -22.26 4.32
C VAL A 118 28.74 -23.53 4.22
N ASN A 119 30.00 -23.40 3.80
CA ASN A 119 30.96 -24.50 3.74
C ASN A 119 31.93 -24.42 4.92
N LEU A 120 31.97 -25.46 5.75
CA LEU A 120 32.86 -25.56 6.90
C LEU A 120 34.00 -26.53 6.57
N PRO A 121 35.27 -26.10 6.61
CA PRO A 121 36.40 -26.97 6.30
C PRO A 121 36.51 -28.13 7.30
N LEU A 122 36.73 -29.34 6.80
CA LEU A 122 36.92 -30.56 7.59
C LEU A 122 38.05 -31.39 6.99
N THR A 123 38.97 -31.85 7.83
CA THR A 123 40.00 -32.83 7.46
C THR A 123 39.46 -34.23 7.72
N ILE A 124 39.38 -35.07 6.70
CA ILE A 124 38.93 -36.46 6.84
C ILE A 124 40.16 -37.37 6.85
N THR A 125 40.38 -38.06 7.97
CA THR A 125 41.54 -38.92 8.16
C THR A 125 41.53 -40.06 7.13
N GLY A 126 42.63 -40.19 6.37
CA GLY A 126 42.78 -41.25 5.36
C GLY A 126 42.09 -40.99 4.02
N HIS A 127 41.39 -39.85 3.84
CA HIS A 127 40.77 -39.52 2.56
C HIS A 127 41.79 -38.95 1.57
N ALA A 128 41.61 -39.26 0.29
CA ALA A 128 42.54 -38.79 -0.75
C ALA A 128 42.56 -37.26 -0.83
N GLY A 129 43.75 -36.67 -0.70
CA GLY A 129 43.98 -35.25 -0.92
C GLY A 129 44.02 -34.93 -2.42
N GLY A 130 43.45 -33.79 -2.80
CA GLY A 130 43.42 -33.28 -4.16
C GLY A 130 43.46 -31.75 -4.18
N GLN A 131 43.55 -31.20 -5.38
CA GLN A 131 43.34 -29.77 -5.56
C GLN A 131 41.85 -29.53 -5.76
N ILE A 132 41.32 -28.42 -5.24
CA ILE A 132 40.01 -27.94 -5.69
C ILE A 132 40.12 -27.84 -7.21
N PRO A 133 39.27 -28.53 -7.98
CA PRO A 133 39.18 -28.27 -9.40
C PRO A 133 39.09 -26.76 -9.52
N ARG A 134 39.91 -26.13 -10.37
CA ARG A 134 39.56 -24.78 -10.77
C ARG A 134 38.16 -24.95 -11.29
N THR A 135 37.17 -24.49 -10.53
CA THR A 135 35.89 -24.13 -11.08
C THR A 135 36.35 -23.27 -12.24
N ALA A 136 36.24 -23.78 -13.46
CA ALA A 136 36.25 -22.88 -14.58
C ALA A 136 35.24 -21.85 -14.12
N ASP A 137 35.71 -20.60 -13.85
CA ASP A 137 34.83 -19.48 -13.53
C ASP A 137 33.60 -19.76 -14.35
N PRO A 138 32.41 -19.99 -13.74
CA PRO A 138 31.27 -20.47 -14.50
C PRO A 138 31.29 -19.60 -15.71
N VAL A 139 31.56 -20.21 -16.88
CA VAL A 139 31.90 -19.45 -18.07
C VAL A 139 30.53 -18.93 -18.48
N ARG A 140 30.05 -17.95 -17.73
CA ARG A 140 28.96 -17.06 -17.98
C ARG A 140 29.55 -16.11 -19.01
N ASP A 141 29.90 -16.69 -20.15
CA ASP A 141 30.30 -16.01 -21.37
C ASP A 141 29.11 -15.24 -21.94
N LEU A 142 27.95 -15.29 -21.26
CA LEU A 142 26.83 -14.41 -21.49
C LEU A 142 26.50 -13.62 -20.23
N VAL A 143 26.27 -12.33 -20.44
CA VAL A 143 25.76 -11.42 -19.42
C VAL A 143 24.45 -10.84 -19.93
N VAL A 144 23.41 -10.89 -19.10
CA VAL A 144 22.19 -10.11 -19.32
C VAL A 144 22.37 -8.75 -18.63
N GLN A 145 22.42 -7.69 -19.42
CA GLN A 145 22.59 -6.31 -18.99
C GLN A 145 21.30 -5.52 -19.27
N ASP A 146 21.17 -4.38 -18.59
CA ASP A 146 20.11 -3.39 -18.82
C ASP A 146 18.68 -3.93 -18.81
N ALA A 147 18.45 -5.01 -18.05
CA ALA A 147 17.14 -5.59 -17.91
C ALA A 147 16.22 -4.60 -17.18
N ARG A 148 15.17 -4.15 -17.87
CA ARG A 148 14.17 -3.22 -17.32
C ARG A 148 12.77 -3.58 -17.78
N LEU A 149 11.80 -3.33 -16.90
CA LEU A 149 10.39 -3.33 -17.23
C LEU A 149 9.95 -1.89 -17.45
N THR A 150 9.34 -1.63 -18.60
CA THR A 150 8.88 -0.30 -19.01
C THR A 150 7.43 -0.35 -19.46
N GLY A 151 6.76 0.80 -19.42
CA GLY A 151 5.33 0.90 -19.74
C GLY A 151 4.47 0.91 -18.49
N GLY A 152 3.27 0.34 -18.61
CA GLY A 152 2.23 0.41 -17.60
C GLY A 152 1.17 1.44 -17.94
N THR A 153 -0.08 1.11 -17.64
CA THR A 153 -1.24 1.98 -17.92
C THR A 153 -1.80 2.61 -16.65
N ALA A 154 -2.34 3.82 -16.76
CA ALA A 154 -3.10 4.42 -15.65
C ALA A 154 -4.30 3.55 -15.23
N ALA A 155 -4.85 2.76 -16.15
CA ALA A 155 -5.93 1.83 -15.87
C ALA A 155 -5.50 0.69 -14.91
N ALA A 156 -4.23 0.28 -14.93
CA ALA A 156 -3.70 -0.71 -14.00
C ALA A 156 -3.77 -0.25 -12.53
N TRP A 157 -3.69 1.06 -12.28
CA TRP A 157 -3.90 1.62 -10.94
C TRP A 157 -5.33 1.41 -10.42
N PHE A 158 -6.28 1.11 -11.31
CA PHE A 158 -7.67 0.77 -10.98
C PHE A 158 -7.97 -0.72 -11.17
N GLY A 159 -6.94 -1.55 -11.34
CA GLY A 159 -7.09 -3.01 -11.44
C GLY A 159 -7.37 -3.54 -12.85
N ALA A 160 -7.24 -2.72 -13.91
CA ALA A 160 -7.28 -3.23 -15.29
C ALA A 160 -6.05 -4.11 -15.60
N PRO A 161 -6.11 -4.99 -16.62
CA PRO A 161 -4.94 -5.73 -17.09
C PRO A 161 -3.85 -4.75 -17.54
N ASP A 162 -2.59 -5.11 -17.32
CA ASP A 162 -1.46 -4.26 -17.68
C ASP A 162 -0.53 -4.93 -18.68
N ARG A 163 0.05 -4.11 -19.56
CA ARG A 163 0.99 -4.58 -20.59
C ARG A 163 2.31 -3.86 -20.40
N LEU A 164 3.28 -4.62 -19.89
CA LEU A 164 4.64 -4.15 -19.68
C LEU A 164 5.53 -4.63 -20.82
N LEU A 165 6.59 -3.88 -21.08
CA LEU A 165 7.64 -4.24 -22.02
C LEU A 165 8.91 -4.54 -21.23
N LEU A 166 9.30 -5.81 -21.24
CA LEU A 166 10.60 -6.23 -20.76
C LEU A 166 11.63 -5.98 -21.85
N VAL A 167 12.59 -5.10 -21.57
CA VAL A 167 13.74 -4.85 -22.43
C VAL A 167 14.97 -5.38 -21.73
N TYR A 168 15.76 -6.20 -22.39
CA TYR A 168 17.02 -6.72 -21.86
C TYR A 168 18.05 -6.87 -22.97
N THR A 169 19.31 -6.72 -22.61
CA THR A 169 20.43 -6.83 -23.55
C THR A 169 21.27 -8.03 -23.18
N ILE A 170 21.44 -8.95 -24.12
CA ILE A 170 22.34 -10.08 -23.97
C ILE A 170 23.68 -9.69 -24.60
N ARG A 171 24.76 -9.81 -23.84
CA ARG A 171 26.13 -9.58 -24.30
C ARG A 171 26.93 -10.87 -24.22
N ASN A 172 27.68 -11.20 -25.25
CA ASN A 172 28.66 -12.29 -25.26
C ASN A 172 30.06 -11.72 -24.95
N PRO A 173 30.53 -11.66 -23.69
CA PRO A 173 31.93 -11.35 -23.38
C PRO A 173 32.94 -12.44 -23.78
N GLY A 174 32.50 -13.64 -24.13
CA GLY A 174 33.36 -14.78 -24.44
C GLY A 174 34.20 -14.60 -25.71
N THR A 175 35.11 -15.56 -25.93
CA THR A 175 36.02 -15.58 -27.09
C THR A 175 35.51 -16.42 -28.26
N SER A 176 34.38 -17.13 -28.08
CA SER A 176 33.73 -17.94 -29.12
C SER A 176 32.36 -17.37 -29.51
N THR A 177 31.93 -17.65 -30.74
CA THR A 177 30.57 -17.30 -31.18
C THR A 177 29.57 -18.20 -30.48
N LEU A 178 28.54 -17.58 -29.90
CA LEU A 178 27.42 -18.31 -29.33
C LEU A 178 26.48 -18.77 -30.45
N VAL A 179 26.25 -20.08 -30.52
CA VAL A 179 25.34 -20.73 -31.45
C VAL A 179 24.29 -21.49 -30.64
N ASP A 180 23.02 -21.41 -31.05
CA ASP A 180 21.89 -22.14 -30.46
C ASP A 180 21.61 -21.90 -28.97
N ALA A 181 21.71 -20.64 -28.52
CA ALA A 181 21.21 -20.28 -27.20
C ALA A 181 19.70 -19.98 -27.23
N THR A 182 18.99 -20.32 -26.15
CA THR A 182 17.56 -20.08 -26.01
C THR A 182 17.32 -19.19 -24.80
N ALA A 183 16.81 -17.98 -25.03
CA ALA A 183 16.28 -17.13 -23.97
C ALA A 183 14.86 -17.55 -23.62
N GLN A 184 14.61 -17.79 -22.34
CA GLN A 184 13.31 -18.08 -21.76
C GLN A 184 12.94 -16.99 -20.78
N VAL A 185 11.71 -16.48 -20.89
CA VAL A 185 11.17 -15.50 -19.95
C VAL A 185 10.03 -16.14 -19.16
N ARG A 186 10.12 -15.98 -17.84
CA ARG A 186 9.21 -16.56 -16.85
C ARG A 186 8.54 -15.48 -16.02
N LEU A 187 7.28 -15.68 -15.66
CA LEU A 187 6.52 -14.81 -14.75
C LEU A 187 6.15 -15.63 -13.50
N GLY A 188 6.65 -15.24 -12.32
CA GLY A 188 6.35 -15.92 -11.04
C GLY A 188 7.56 -16.58 -10.36
N GLY A 189 7.27 -17.46 -9.39
CA GLY A 189 8.21 -18.00 -8.39
C GLY A 189 9.20 -19.08 -8.84
N GLY A 190 9.44 -19.27 -10.14
CA GLY A 190 10.34 -20.29 -10.66
C GLY A 190 9.66 -21.66 -10.83
N GLY A 191 9.99 -22.35 -11.93
CA GLY A 191 9.32 -23.56 -12.43
C GLY A 191 9.14 -23.48 -13.95
N ASP A 192 9.25 -24.60 -14.67
CA ASP A 192 9.19 -24.63 -16.14
C ASP A 192 7.79 -24.31 -16.69
N ASP A 193 6.73 -24.52 -15.90
CA ASP A 193 5.34 -24.27 -16.29
C ASP A 193 4.99 -22.78 -16.42
N ASN A 194 5.89 -21.88 -16.00
CA ASN A 194 5.68 -20.43 -15.99
C ASN A 194 6.41 -19.70 -17.13
N VAL A 195 6.94 -20.45 -18.12
CA VAL A 195 7.59 -19.88 -19.31
C VAL A 195 6.52 -19.43 -20.31
N PHE A 196 6.41 -18.12 -20.53
CA PHE A 196 5.44 -17.55 -21.48
C PHE A 196 6.09 -17.05 -22.77
N HIS A 197 7.42 -16.91 -22.81
CA HIS A 197 8.14 -16.47 -24.00
C HIS A 197 9.47 -17.22 -24.17
N ARG A 198 9.78 -17.58 -25.42
CA ARG A 198 11.02 -18.24 -25.82
C ARG A 198 11.55 -17.61 -27.09
N ALA A 199 12.84 -17.25 -27.09
CA ALA A 199 13.52 -16.69 -28.25
C ALA A 199 14.83 -17.43 -28.50
N GLN A 200 15.07 -17.84 -29.73
CA GLN A 200 16.36 -18.40 -30.14
C GLN A 200 17.34 -17.27 -30.48
N ILE A 201 18.58 -17.44 -30.02
CA ILE A 201 19.71 -16.54 -30.24
C ILE A 201 20.76 -17.32 -31.00
N THR A 202 20.90 -16.98 -32.26
CA THR A 202 21.93 -17.50 -33.14
C THR A 202 22.97 -16.42 -33.42
N ASP A 203 24.20 -16.87 -33.69
CA ASP A 203 25.30 -16.06 -34.24
C ASP A 203 25.69 -14.81 -33.42
N LEU A 204 25.70 -14.91 -32.08
CA LEU A 204 26.18 -13.81 -31.25
C LEU A 204 27.70 -13.90 -31.10
N ARG A 205 28.42 -13.06 -31.85
CA ARG A 205 29.91 -13.06 -31.91
C ARG A 205 30.53 -12.58 -30.59
N PRO A 206 31.82 -12.89 -30.35
CA PRO A 206 32.61 -12.31 -29.27
C PRO A 206 32.48 -10.78 -29.18
N GLY A 207 32.16 -10.26 -28.00
CA GLY A 207 31.98 -8.84 -27.72
C GLY A 207 30.65 -8.23 -28.20
N GLN A 208 29.84 -8.97 -28.96
CA GLN A 208 28.59 -8.47 -29.50
C GLN A 208 27.49 -8.44 -28.43
N SER A 209 26.57 -7.48 -28.56
CA SER A 209 25.37 -7.37 -27.74
C SER A 209 24.12 -7.37 -28.60
N ARG A 210 23.03 -7.94 -28.09
CA ARG A 210 21.71 -7.97 -28.74
C ARG A 210 20.63 -7.61 -27.73
N THR A 211 19.86 -6.59 -28.05
CA THR A 211 18.72 -6.16 -27.24
C THR A 211 17.45 -6.87 -27.71
N LEU A 212 16.70 -7.42 -26.77
CA LEU A 212 15.44 -8.12 -27.00
C LEU A 212 14.34 -7.41 -26.21
N THR A 213 13.15 -7.38 -26.80
CA THR A 213 11.95 -6.79 -26.19
C THR A 213 10.86 -7.84 -26.15
N VAL A 214 10.29 -8.06 -24.96
CA VAL A 214 9.29 -9.09 -24.71
C VAL A 214 8.08 -8.48 -24.02
N PRO A 215 6.87 -8.62 -24.57
CA PRO A 215 5.66 -8.17 -23.91
C PRO A 215 5.35 -9.07 -22.70
N VAL A 216 5.08 -8.45 -21.56
CA VAL A 216 4.70 -9.12 -20.32
C VAL A 216 3.29 -8.65 -19.96
N GLU A 217 2.34 -9.58 -19.96
CA GLU A 217 0.95 -9.29 -19.63
C GLU A 217 0.67 -9.64 -18.17
N LEU A 218 0.14 -8.67 -17.42
CA LEU A 218 -0.38 -8.87 -16.07
C LEU A 218 -1.90 -9.02 -16.12
N PRO A 219 -2.47 -9.97 -15.36
CA PRO A 219 -3.90 -10.24 -15.40
C PRO A 219 -4.73 -9.09 -14.82
N LEU A 220 -6.04 -9.13 -15.08
CA LEU A 220 -7.02 -8.28 -14.39
C LEU A 220 -6.87 -8.42 -12.88
N ALA A 221 -6.98 -7.31 -12.15
CA ALA A 221 -6.87 -7.26 -10.69
C ALA A 221 -5.55 -7.85 -10.18
N ALA A 222 -4.46 -7.72 -10.95
CA ALA A 222 -3.11 -8.04 -10.48
C ALA A 222 -2.83 -7.32 -9.16
N PHE A 223 -2.41 -8.09 -8.16
CA PHE A 223 -2.18 -7.60 -6.80
C PHE A 223 -0.90 -8.20 -6.22
N GLY A 224 0.05 -7.33 -5.87
CA GLY A 224 1.27 -7.74 -5.17
C GLY A 224 2.53 -7.62 -6.02
N ARG A 225 3.53 -8.44 -5.67
CA ARG A 225 4.86 -8.42 -6.30
C ARG A 225 4.96 -9.52 -7.36
N TYR A 226 5.18 -9.11 -8.60
CA TYR A 226 5.42 -9.99 -9.73
C TYR A 226 6.92 -10.05 -10.00
N VAL A 227 7.43 -11.26 -10.22
CA VAL A 227 8.84 -11.50 -10.51
C VAL A 227 8.95 -11.97 -11.95
N VAL A 228 9.73 -11.26 -12.76
CA VAL A 228 10.03 -11.64 -14.14
C VAL A 228 11.47 -12.14 -14.18
N THR A 229 11.67 -13.37 -14.62
CA THR A 229 13.00 -13.97 -14.72
C THR A 229 13.33 -14.24 -16.17
N VAL A 230 14.50 -13.80 -16.61
CA VAL A 230 15.09 -14.11 -17.91
C VAL A 230 16.22 -15.11 -17.67
N ASP A 231 16.21 -16.19 -18.42
CA ASP A 231 17.22 -17.24 -18.38
C ASP A 231 17.66 -17.55 -19.81
N VAL A 232 18.97 -17.59 -20.05
CA VAL A 232 19.54 -17.81 -21.39
C VAL A 232 20.33 -19.12 -21.35
N SER A 233 19.65 -20.24 -21.66
CA SER A 233 20.21 -21.60 -21.63
C SER A 233 21.00 -21.94 -20.35
N GLY A 234 20.66 -21.36 -19.18
CA GLY A 234 21.42 -21.52 -17.94
C GLY A 234 22.77 -20.81 -17.89
N LEU A 235 23.19 -20.14 -18.97
CA LEU A 235 24.47 -19.41 -19.07
C LEU A 235 24.39 -18.03 -18.41
N ALA A 236 23.22 -17.40 -18.50
CA ALA A 236 22.99 -16.07 -17.94
C ALA A 236 21.56 -15.93 -17.42
N GLN A 237 21.40 -15.25 -16.29
CA GLN A 237 20.08 -15.00 -15.69
C GLN A 237 19.96 -13.56 -15.20
N ALA A 238 18.74 -13.03 -15.29
CA ALA A 238 18.37 -11.74 -14.69
C ALA A 238 16.96 -11.84 -14.09
N ARG A 239 16.77 -11.25 -12.91
CA ARG A 239 15.49 -11.22 -12.21
C ARG A 239 15.06 -9.79 -11.97
N LEU A 240 13.84 -9.45 -12.38
CA LEU A 240 13.22 -8.15 -12.18
C LEU A 240 11.98 -8.30 -11.32
N THR A 241 11.66 -7.27 -10.55
CA THR A 241 10.45 -7.23 -9.74
C THR A 241 9.58 -6.05 -10.13
N HIS A 242 8.27 -6.28 -10.20
CA HIS A 242 7.27 -5.26 -10.49
C HIS A 242 6.17 -5.30 -9.43
N GLN A 243 5.68 -4.13 -9.03
CA GLN A 243 4.64 -3.98 -8.02
C GLN A 243 3.34 -3.57 -8.70
N ALA A 244 2.38 -4.48 -8.76
CA ALA A 244 1.05 -4.23 -9.31
C ALA A 244 0.09 -4.00 -8.14
N TYR A 245 0.06 -2.79 -7.58
CA TYR A 245 -0.91 -2.42 -6.55
C TYR A 245 -1.92 -1.41 -7.13
N PRO A 246 -3.24 -1.64 -6.98
CA PRO A 246 -4.26 -0.76 -7.53
C PRO A 246 -4.48 0.48 -6.65
N TRP A 247 -3.45 1.34 -6.57
CA TRP A 247 -3.47 2.56 -5.76
C TRP A 247 -4.59 3.52 -6.14
N GLY A 248 -4.92 3.61 -7.43
CA GLY A 248 -6.03 4.42 -7.93
C GLY A 248 -7.35 4.05 -7.27
N LEU A 249 -7.61 2.74 -7.06
CA LEU A 249 -8.81 2.26 -6.37
C LEU A 249 -8.81 2.68 -4.89
N PHE A 250 -7.68 2.60 -4.20
CA PHE A 250 -7.60 3.05 -2.81
C PHE A 250 -7.79 4.57 -2.70
N LEU A 251 -7.15 5.33 -3.58
CA LEU A 251 -7.21 6.80 -3.58
C LEU A 251 -8.61 7.32 -3.91
N ILE A 252 -9.32 6.74 -4.88
CA ILE A 252 -10.67 7.19 -5.22
C ILE A 252 -11.67 6.92 -4.09
N ASN A 253 -11.53 5.78 -3.40
CA ASN A 253 -12.34 5.47 -2.24
C ASN A 253 -12.03 6.42 -1.07
N ALA A 254 -10.75 6.69 -0.81
CA ALA A 254 -10.33 7.65 0.21
C ALA A 254 -10.87 9.07 -0.09
N ALA A 255 -10.76 9.52 -1.33
CA ALA A 255 -11.31 10.81 -1.77
C ALA A 255 -12.84 10.87 -1.61
N GLY A 256 -13.56 9.79 -1.96
CA GLY A 256 -15.00 9.69 -1.76
C GLY A 256 -15.40 9.82 -0.28
N LEU A 257 -14.71 9.11 0.62
CA LEU A 257 -14.93 9.21 2.06
C LEU A 257 -14.66 10.63 2.59
N LEU A 258 -13.60 11.29 2.12
CA LEU A 258 -13.28 12.67 2.49
C LEU A 258 -14.37 13.66 2.03
N LEU A 259 -14.90 13.49 0.81
CA LEU A 259 -15.99 14.32 0.30
C LEU A 259 -17.28 14.13 1.09
N ILE A 260 -17.61 12.88 1.46
CA ILE A 260 -18.76 12.57 2.31
C ILE A 260 -18.59 13.24 3.68
N ALA A 261 -17.44 13.06 4.33
CA ALA A 261 -17.14 13.69 5.61
C ALA A 261 -17.22 15.22 5.54
N TRP A 262 -16.65 15.82 4.48
CA TRP A 262 -16.74 17.26 4.25
C TRP A 262 -18.19 17.74 4.07
N GLY A 263 -19.01 17.01 3.31
CA GLY A 263 -20.43 17.31 3.12
C GLY A 263 -21.22 17.26 4.43
N VAL A 264 -20.99 16.23 5.26
CA VAL A 264 -21.60 16.08 6.58
C VAL A 264 -21.18 17.22 7.51
N LEU A 265 -19.89 17.54 7.58
CA LEU A 265 -19.37 18.65 8.39
C LEU A 265 -19.94 20.01 7.95
N ARG A 266 -20.01 20.25 6.64
CA ARG A 266 -20.59 21.48 6.09
C ARG A 266 -22.07 21.60 6.45
N ARG A 267 -22.82 20.50 6.40
CA ARG A 267 -24.25 20.47 6.80
C ARG A 267 -24.42 20.68 8.30
N ALA A 268 -23.59 20.06 9.14
CA ALA A 268 -23.62 20.23 10.58
C ALA A 268 -23.32 21.68 11.00
N ARG A 269 -22.31 22.31 10.39
CA ARG A 269 -21.98 23.73 10.64
C ARG A 269 -23.13 24.68 10.30
N ARG A 270 -23.81 24.45 9.16
CA ARG A 270 -24.99 25.24 8.77
C ARG A 270 -26.15 25.12 9.76
N ARG A 271 -26.42 23.90 10.26
CA ARG A 271 -27.43 23.69 11.31
C ARG A 271 -27.06 24.35 12.63
N GLY A 272 -25.78 24.30 13.02
CA GLY A 272 -25.29 24.98 14.22
C GLY A 272 -25.46 26.49 14.14
N THR A 273 -25.21 27.09 12.97
CA THR A 273 -25.51 28.52 12.78
C THR A 273 -27.00 28.80 12.85
N GLU A 274 -27.87 28.01 12.20
CA GLU A 274 -29.33 28.21 12.26
C GLU A 274 -29.88 28.11 13.70
N LEU A 275 -29.35 27.20 14.52
CA LEU A 275 -29.73 27.07 15.94
C LEU A 275 -29.14 28.18 16.83
N ALA A 276 -28.00 28.78 16.45
CA ALA A 276 -27.43 29.92 17.19
C ALA A 276 -28.27 31.20 17.05
N TRP A 277 -29.06 31.35 15.98
CA TRP A 277 -30.08 32.40 15.86
C TRP A 277 -31.34 32.12 16.68
N ALA A 278 -31.45 30.95 17.31
CA ALA A 278 -32.54 30.57 18.21
C ALA A 278 -32.18 30.79 19.69
N ASP A 279 -31.37 31.82 19.99
CA ASP A 279 -31.17 32.30 21.36
C ASP A 279 -32.49 32.92 21.87
N PRO A 280 -33.12 32.37 22.93
CA PRO A 280 -34.37 32.88 23.46
C PRO A 280 -34.28 34.33 23.98
N SER A 281 -33.08 34.83 24.25
CA SER A 281 -32.85 36.23 24.65
C SER A 281 -32.82 37.21 23.47
N GLN A 282 -32.77 36.71 22.23
CA GLN A 282 -32.87 37.48 20.98
C GLN A 282 -34.18 37.18 20.21
N THR A 283 -35.15 36.51 20.84
CA THR A 283 -36.38 36.12 20.14
C THR A 283 -37.17 37.35 19.75
N MET A 284 -37.06 37.73 18.48
CA MET A 284 -37.99 38.64 17.84
C MET A 284 -39.41 38.10 18.02
N LEU A 285 -40.37 39.03 18.07
CA LEU A 285 -41.81 38.74 18.02
C LEU A 285 -42.10 37.57 17.06
N PRO A 286 -43.12 36.74 17.37
CA PRO A 286 -43.45 35.59 16.52
C PRO A 286 -43.60 36.05 15.06
N SER A 287 -42.90 35.34 14.17
CA SER A 287 -42.79 35.65 12.74
C SER A 287 -44.14 35.65 12.00
N VAL A 288 -45.19 35.14 12.65
CA VAL A 288 -46.58 35.25 12.24
C VAL A 288 -47.46 35.60 13.43
N VAL A 289 -48.24 36.67 13.31
CA VAL A 289 -49.26 37.07 14.32
C VAL A 289 -50.65 36.88 13.71
N ARG A 290 -51.51 36.11 14.39
CA ARG A 290 -52.91 35.95 13.99
C ARG A 290 -53.74 37.10 14.56
N LEU A 291 -54.39 37.85 13.68
CA LEU A 291 -55.38 38.85 14.03
C LEU A 291 -56.74 38.15 14.10
N GLY A 292 -57.14 37.75 15.30
CA GLY A 292 -58.36 36.96 15.52
C GLY A 292 -59.62 37.64 15.00
N SER A 293 -59.73 38.95 15.14
CA SER A 293 -60.88 39.75 14.68
C SER A 293 -61.01 39.82 13.15
N LEU A 294 -59.88 39.74 12.43
CA LEU A 294 -59.82 39.88 10.97
C LEU A 294 -59.74 38.53 10.24
N GLY A 295 -59.59 37.42 10.97
CA GLY A 295 -59.30 36.11 10.38
C GLY A 295 -57.99 36.09 9.58
N ALA A 296 -57.10 37.06 9.78
CA ALA A 296 -55.92 37.31 8.97
C ALA A 296 -54.63 36.98 9.73
N TYR A 297 -53.55 36.78 8.97
CA TYR A 297 -52.21 36.53 9.49
C TYR A 297 -51.26 37.63 9.01
N LEU A 298 -50.63 38.34 9.95
CA LEU A 298 -49.49 39.20 9.64
C LEU A 298 -48.24 38.33 9.56
N VAL A 299 -47.59 38.35 8.40
CA VAL A 299 -46.32 37.65 8.16
C VAL A 299 -45.27 38.71 7.91
N PHE A 300 -44.23 38.76 8.75
CA PHE A 300 -43.12 39.71 8.55
C PHE A 300 -42.25 39.28 7.36
N ASP A 301 -41.68 40.24 6.62
CA ASP A 301 -40.88 39.98 5.40
C ASP A 301 -39.60 39.17 5.67
N ASP A 302 -39.11 39.20 6.91
CA ASP A 302 -37.98 38.42 7.40
C ASP A 302 -38.36 37.01 7.85
N ALA A 303 -39.66 36.64 7.83
CA ALA A 303 -40.10 35.31 8.21
C ALA A 303 -39.58 34.24 7.22
N PRO A 304 -39.11 33.07 7.72
CA PRO A 304 -38.70 31.96 6.87
C PRO A 304 -39.84 31.54 5.91
N GLY A 305 -39.61 31.65 4.60
CA GLY A 305 -40.62 31.31 3.60
C GLY A 305 -41.57 32.46 3.21
N ALA A 306 -41.43 33.67 3.77
CA ALA A 306 -42.22 34.86 3.42
C ALA A 306 -42.22 35.14 1.91
N ARG A 307 -41.09 34.97 1.22
CA ARG A 307 -41.00 35.12 -0.25
C ARG A 307 -41.86 34.15 -1.05
N ARG A 308 -42.14 32.95 -0.51
CA ARG A 308 -43.00 31.95 -1.15
C ARG A 308 -44.46 32.26 -0.88
N LEU A 309 -44.78 32.61 0.37
CA LEU A 309 -46.10 33.11 0.78
C LEU A 309 -46.50 34.37 0.02
N ARG A 310 -45.63 35.37 -0.10
CA ARG A 310 -45.87 36.61 -0.85
C ARG A 310 -46.13 36.36 -2.34
N ARG A 311 -45.47 35.35 -2.92
CA ARG A 311 -45.71 34.92 -4.30
C ARG A 311 -47.04 34.20 -4.46
N MET A 312 -47.45 33.40 -3.47
CA MET A 312 -48.73 32.68 -3.50
C MET A 312 -49.93 33.58 -3.17
N ALA A 313 -49.75 34.54 -2.26
CA ALA A 313 -50.80 35.40 -1.73
C ALA A 313 -51.07 36.65 -2.57
N GLY A 314 -50.30 36.88 -3.65
CA GLY A 314 -50.54 38.01 -4.58
C GLY A 314 -50.66 39.34 -3.84
N ALA A 315 -49.59 39.76 -3.16
CA ALA A 315 -49.56 40.85 -2.19
C ALA A 315 -50.38 42.10 -2.60
N GLN A 316 -51.56 42.34 -2.00
CA GLN A 316 -52.20 43.66 -1.94
C GLN A 316 -53.11 43.80 -0.72
N LEU A 317 -52.62 44.45 0.33
CA LEU A 317 -53.44 45.29 1.21
C LEU A 317 -52.81 46.67 1.12
N SER A 318 -53.51 47.64 0.52
CA SER A 318 -52.99 49.00 0.47
C SER A 318 -52.98 49.57 1.88
N LEU A 319 -52.01 50.45 2.14
CA LEU A 319 -51.82 51.06 3.47
C LEU A 319 -53.03 51.94 3.86
N GLU A 320 -53.75 52.46 2.88
CA GLU A 320 -55.04 53.14 3.05
C GLU A 320 -56.18 52.18 3.42
N THR A 321 -56.28 51.02 2.79
CA THR A 321 -57.28 50.00 3.18
C THR A 321 -57.02 49.53 4.62
N LEU A 322 -55.75 49.35 5.00
CA LEU A 322 -55.38 48.98 6.37
C LEU A 322 -55.76 50.08 7.38
N ARG A 323 -55.48 51.36 7.07
CA ARG A 323 -55.88 52.50 7.92
C ARG A 323 -57.38 52.68 8.01
N ALA A 324 -58.12 52.45 6.93
CA ALA A 324 -59.57 52.52 6.93
C ALA A 324 -60.18 51.45 7.85
N PHE A 325 -59.65 50.22 7.83
CA PHE A 325 -60.11 49.14 8.71
C PHE A 325 -59.73 49.32 10.18
N VAL A 326 -58.51 49.82 10.46
CA VAL A 326 -58.07 50.09 11.85
C VAL A 326 -58.77 51.33 12.42
N GLY A 327 -59.10 52.31 11.57
CA GLY A 327 -59.75 53.55 11.97
C GLY A 327 -61.27 53.47 12.14
N SER A 328 -61.93 52.41 11.66
CA SER A 328 -63.41 52.36 11.62
C SER A 328 -64.10 51.59 12.74
N GLU A 329 -63.39 50.92 13.65
CA GLU A 329 -64.04 50.19 14.74
C GLU A 329 -63.58 50.64 16.13
N ARG A 330 -64.51 51.25 16.88
CA ARG A 330 -64.44 51.29 18.35
C ARG A 330 -64.39 49.83 18.85
N PRO A 331 -63.43 49.48 19.72
CA PRO A 331 -63.23 48.09 20.10
C PRO A 331 -64.38 47.59 20.97
N ALA A 332 -65.13 46.62 20.45
CA ALA A 332 -65.89 45.71 21.28
C ALA A 332 -64.93 44.63 21.82
N GLY A 333 -64.47 44.83 23.06
CA GLY A 333 -64.02 43.78 23.98
C GLY A 333 -62.89 42.85 23.51
N GLY A 334 -61.65 43.23 23.81
CA GLY A 334 -60.50 42.32 23.79
C GLY A 334 -59.19 43.08 23.95
N ASP A 335 -58.66 43.14 25.18
CA ASP A 335 -57.40 43.81 25.50
C ASP A 335 -56.23 43.19 24.74
N SER A 336 -55.88 43.80 23.60
CA SER A 336 -54.53 43.78 23.08
C SER A 336 -54.12 45.23 22.86
N VAL A 337 -53.45 45.80 23.86
CA VAL A 337 -52.82 47.12 23.76
C VAL A 337 -51.57 46.93 22.93
N LEU A 338 -51.69 47.11 21.62
CA LEU A 338 -50.53 47.28 20.76
C LEU A 338 -50.05 48.72 20.96
N ASP A 339 -48.96 48.88 21.69
CA ASP A 339 -48.29 50.17 21.88
C ASP A 339 -47.70 50.61 20.53
N LEU A 340 -48.38 51.55 19.89
CA LEU A 340 -48.02 52.06 18.56
C LEU A 340 -46.73 52.89 18.61
N ASP A 341 -46.41 53.51 19.75
CA ASP A 341 -45.17 54.27 19.91
C ASP A 341 -43.97 53.32 20.02
N ALA A 342 -44.14 52.20 20.74
CA ALA A 342 -43.13 51.15 20.78
C ALA A 342 -42.90 50.52 19.40
N LEU A 343 -43.98 50.32 18.61
CA LEU A 343 -43.89 49.81 17.26
C LEU A 343 -43.15 50.77 16.32
N ASP A 344 -43.46 52.08 16.38
CA ASP A 344 -42.79 53.10 15.58
C ASP A 344 -41.31 53.22 15.93
N HIS A 345 -40.95 53.10 17.21
CA HIS A 345 -39.55 53.14 17.64
C HIS A 345 -38.72 51.96 17.09
N VAL A 346 -39.33 50.77 17.02
CA VAL A 346 -38.69 49.58 16.44
C VAL A 346 -38.60 49.69 14.92
N MET A 347 -39.65 50.20 14.27
CA MET A 347 -39.69 50.44 12.82
C MET A 347 -38.63 51.47 12.39
N ALA A 348 -38.48 52.56 13.14
CA ALA A 348 -37.50 53.60 12.88
C ALA A 348 -36.05 53.11 13.03
N ARG A 349 -35.78 52.18 13.97
CA ARG A 349 -34.45 51.54 14.07
C ARG A 349 -34.16 50.60 12.91
N ARG A 350 -35.17 49.90 12.40
CA ARG A 350 -34.99 48.83 11.40
C ARG A 350 -34.98 49.35 9.96
N TYR A 351 -35.67 50.45 9.70
CA TYR A 351 -35.73 51.12 8.41
C TYR A 351 -35.48 52.62 8.59
N PRO A 352 -34.23 53.05 8.78
CA PRO A 352 -33.90 54.48 8.76
C PRO A 352 -34.35 55.05 7.40
N ARG A 353 -35.23 56.05 7.44
CA ARG A 353 -35.79 56.68 6.24
C ARG A 353 -34.69 57.35 5.42
N ASP A 354 -34.18 56.67 4.40
CA ASP A 354 -33.55 57.29 3.23
C ASP A 354 -34.44 57.04 2.01
N LEU A 355 -35.64 57.61 2.00
CA LEU A 355 -36.51 57.69 0.83
C LEU A 355 -37.22 59.05 0.87
N THR A 356 -36.49 60.09 0.45
CA THR A 356 -37.07 61.36 0.01
C THR A 356 -37.75 61.13 -1.33
N LEU A 357 -39.07 61.01 -1.33
CA LEU A 357 -39.90 61.08 -2.53
C LEU A 357 -40.95 62.16 -2.31
N PHE A 358 -40.52 63.42 -2.37
CA PHE A 358 -41.34 64.59 -2.70
C PHE A 358 -40.39 65.67 -3.22
N GLU A 359 -40.21 65.72 -4.54
CA GLU A 359 -39.91 66.96 -5.26
C GLU A 359 -41.25 67.31 -5.93
N GLU A 360 -41.97 68.24 -5.30
CA GLU A 360 -43.02 69.03 -5.94
C GLU A 360 -42.30 70.07 -6.79
N ASP A 361 -42.50 70.04 -8.11
CA ASP A 361 -42.21 71.18 -8.99
C ASP A 361 -43.55 71.71 -9.53
N GLU A 362 -43.64 73.05 -9.48
CA GLU A 362 -44.76 73.94 -9.81
C GLU A 362 -45.35 73.81 -11.23
#